data_AF-U1RMK6-F1
#
_entry.id   AF-U1RMK6-F1
#
_cell.length_a   1.000
_cell.length_b   1.000
_cell.length_c   1.000
_cell.angle_alpha   90.00
_cell.angle_beta   90.00
_cell.angle_gamma   90.00
#
_symmetry.space_group_name_H-M   'P 1'
#
loop_
_entity.id
_entity.type
_entity.pdbx_description
1 polymer ?
#
loop_
_entity_poly.entity_id
_entity_poly.type
_entity_poly.pdbx_seq_one_letter_code
_entity_poly.pdbx_strand_id
1 'polypeptide(L)'
;MKTNQAYQELSAIERSLTKNNGDTQLLVYEPATGEKGHEKARAAISAGNVDTADHVATYVPGMGTSVKDSMEGNVNAVTNLKNAAMAEGQSKKVAVVAWIGYDAPPDPKNNHDYSVLDLNKAKSGGESLARFEEGIRGS
;
A
#
# COMPACT_ATOMS: atom_id res chain seq x y z
N MET A 1 -15.53 -5.00 -19.89
CA MET A 1 -15.21 -3.86 -18.99
C MET A 1 -14.12 -4.15 -17.96
N LYS A 2 -13.88 -5.41 -17.51
CA LYS A 2 -12.78 -5.76 -16.58
C LYS A 2 -11.36 -5.35 -17.06
N THR A 3 -11.12 -5.37 -18.37
CA THR A 3 -9.81 -5.06 -18.98
C THR A 3 -9.33 -3.63 -18.71
N ASN A 4 -10.23 -2.67 -18.49
CA ASN A 4 -9.84 -1.29 -18.23
C ASN A 4 -9.37 -1.11 -16.78
N GLN A 5 -10.01 -1.74 -15.79
CA GLN A 5 -9.62 -1.57 -14.38
C GLN A 5 -8.24 -2.13 -14.08
N ALA A 6 -7.97 -3.38 -14.49
CA ALA A 6 -6.66 -4.01 -14.28
C ALA A 6 -5.52 -3.22 -14.94
N TYR A 7 -5.79 -2.65 -16.14
CA TYR A 7 -4.85 -1.76 -16.79
C TYR A 7 -4.58 -0.50 -15.95
N GLN A 8 -5.63 0.16 -15.45
CA GLN A 8 -5.47 1.36 -14.61
C GLN A 8 -4.74 1.07 -13.29
N GLU A 9 -4.98 -0.10 -12.68
CA GLU A 9 -4.28 -0.57 -11.48
C GLU A 9 -2.79 -0.80 -11.75
N LEU A 10 -2.44 -1.51 -12.83
CA LEU A 10 -1.06 -1.71 -13.25
C LEU A 10 -0.37 -0.40 -13.60
N SER A 11 -1.03 0.48 -14.36
CA SER A 11 -0.48 1.80 -14.68
C SER A 11 -0.25 2.65 -13.42
N ALA A 12 -1.10 2.52 -12.40
CA ALA A 12 -0.87 3.19 -11.11
C ALA A 12 0.36 2.63 -10.40
N ILE A 13 0.58 1.31 -10.43
CA ILE A 13 1.79 0.66 -9.90
C ILE A 13 3.02 1.15 -10.66
N GLU A 14 3.03 1.12 -11.99
CA GLU A 14 4.14 1.58 -12.82
C GLU A 14 4.51 3.04 -12.52
N ARG A 15 3.53 3.94 -12.49
CA ARG A 15 3.77 5.34 -12.11
C ARG A 15 4.33 5.48 -10.70
N SER A 16 3.84 4.67 -9.77
CA SER A 16 4.32 4.66 -8.37
C SER A 16 5.76 4.18 -8.27
N LEU A 17 6.18 3.18 -9.07
CA LEU A 17 7.54 2.67 -9.08
C LEU A 17 8.57 3.68 -9.63
N THR A 18 8.13 4.62 -10.46
CA THR A 18 9.00 5.70 -10.95
C THR A 18 9.18 6.86 -9.96
N LYS A 19 8.43 6.86 -8.84
CA LYS A 19 8.59 7.88 -7.78
C LYS A 19 9.91 7.68 -7.04
N ASN A 20 10.25 8.66 -6.19
CA ASN A 20 11.50 8.66 -5.41
C ASN A 20 12.74 8.40 -6.28
N ASN A 21 12.78 8.95 -7.50
CA ASN A 21 13.84 8.71 -8.49
C ASN A 21 14.08 7.22 -8.81
N GLY A 22 13.04 6.38 -8.72
CA GLY A 22 13.13 4.94 -8.94
C GLY A 22 13.64 4.15 -7.73
N ASP A 23 13.96 4.78 -6.60
CA ASP A 23 14.32 4.11 -5.35
C ASP A 23 13.05 3.62 -4.63
N THR A 24 12.38 2.68 -5.29
CA THR A 24 11.19 1.98 -4.80
C THR A 24 11.27 0.50 -5.13
N GLN A 25 10.56 -0.34 -4.38
CA GLN A 25 10.43 -1.78 -4.68
C GLN A 25 8.97 -2.21 -4.65
N LEU A 26 8.55 -3.01 -5.63
CA LEU A 26 7.27 -3.71 -5.58
C LEU A 26 7.45 -4.97 -4.73
N LEU A 27 6.76 -5.04 -3.60
CA LEU A 27 6.88 -6.15 -2.64
C LEU A 27 5.75 -7.17 -2.82
N VAL A 28 4.55 -6.68 -3.13
CA VAL A 28 3.35 -7.51 -3.34
C VAL A 28 2.56 -6.93 -4.49
N TYR A 29 2.04 -7.81 -5.33
CA TYR A 29 0.97 -7.50 -6.27
C TYR A 29 0.00 -8.68 -6.35
N GLU A 30 -1.26 -8.43 -6.00
CA GLU A 30 -2.37 -9.38 -6.19
C GLU A 30 -3.41 -8.70 -7.09
N PRO A 31 -3.67 -9.23 -8.30
CA PRO A 31 -4.69 -8.68 -9.17
C PRO A 31 -6.09 -8.91 -8.60
N ALA A 32 -7.02 -8.00 -8.90
CA ALA A 32 -8.42 -8.16 -8.53
C ALA A 32 -8.98 -9.49 -9.06
N THR A 33 -9.58 -10.29 -8.17
CA THR A 33 -10.23 -11.56 -8.55
C THR A 33 -11.71 -11.33 -8.90
N GLY A 34 -12.31 -10.29 -8.32
CA GLY A 34 -13.74 -10.01 -8.42
C GLY A 34 -14.57 -10.82 -7.42
N GLU A 35 -13.93 -11.60 -6.56
CA GLU A 35 -14.58 -12.25 -5.43
C GLU A 35 -14.92 -11.22 -4.34
N LYS A 36 -15.93 -11.53 -3.52
CA LYS A 36 -16.35 -10.62 -2.44
C LYS A 36 -15.21 -10.40 -1.44
N GLY A 37 -14.82 -9.15 -1.24
CA GLY A 37 -13.66 -8.77 -0.41
C GLY A 37 -12.31 -8.79 -1.13
N HIS A 38 -12.31 -9.00 -2.45
CA HIS A 38 -11.15 -8.98 -3.33
C HIS A 38 -11.51 -8.47 -4.73
N GLU A 39 -12.37 -7.46 -4.78
CA GLU A 39 -12.86 -6.81 -6.00
C GLU A 39 -11.86 -5.80 -6.58
N LYS A 40 -10.88 -5.38 -5.78
CA LYS A 40 -9.80 -4.45 -6.17
C LYS A 40 -8.44 -5.13 -6.08
N ALA A 41 -7.48 -4.67 -6.88
CA ALA A 41 -6.10 -5.13 -6.74
C ALA A 41 -5.51 -4.71 -5.39
N ARG A 42 -4.55 -5.50 -4.93
CA ARG A 42 -3.75 -5.25 -3.72
C ARG A 42 -2.30 -5.11 -4.12
N ALA A 43 -1.60 -4.20 -3.47
CA ALA A 43 -0.18 -3.99 -3.71
C ALA A 43 0.51 -3.38 -2.51
N ALA A 44 1.81 -3.64 -2.41
CA ALA A 44 2.70 -3.01 -1.45
C ALA A 44 3.94 -2.51 -2.19
N ILE A 45 4.25 -1.22 -2.04
CA ILE A 45 5.42 -0.57 -2.65
C ILE A 45 6.20 0.14 -1.56
N SER A 46 7.50 -0.13 -1.44
CA SER A 46 8.37 0.62 -0.54
C SER A 46 9.01 1.82 -1.23
N ALA A 47 9.26 2.88 -0.47
CA ALA A 47 10.32 3.83 -0.74
C ALA A 47 11.59 3.39 0.00
N GLY A 48 12.68 3.19 -0.72
CA GLY A 48 13.88 2.52 -0.21
C GLY A 48 13.82 0.99 -0.28
N ASN A 49 14.98 0.35 -0.10
CA ASN A 49 15.15 -1.09 -0.19
C ASN A 49 14.89 -1.76 1.18
N VAL A 50 13.87 -2.63 1.26
CA VAL A 50 13.49 -3.30 2.53
C VAL A 50 14.51 -4.35 2.98
N ASP A 51 15.19 -5.00 2.04
CA ASP A 51 16.17 -6.07 2.30
C ASP A 51 17.46 -5.55 2.94
N THR A 52 17.74 -4.26 2.79
CA THR A 52 19.00 -3.64 3.25
C THR A 52 18.79 -2.51 4.27
N ALA A 53 17.54 -2.20 4.61
CA ALA A 53 17.22 -1.15 5.56
C ALA A 53 17.47 -1.61 7.01
N ASP A 54 18.01 -0.72 7.83
CA ASP A 54 18.13 -0.93 9.28
C ASP A 54 16.76 -0.79 9.97
N HIS A 55 15.86 -0.01 9.36
CA HIS A 55 14.53 0.28 9.84
C HIS A 55 13.51 0.19 8.71
N VAL A 56 12.49 -0.65 8.91
CA VAL A 56 11.35 -0.79 8.02
C VAL A 56 10.09 -0.33 8.76
N ALA A 57 9.26 0.48 8.09
CA ALA A 57 7.95 0.88 8.60
C ALA A 57 6.88 0.64 7.53
N THR A 58 5.66 0.33 7.95
CA THR A 58 4.53 0.13 7.03
C THR A 58 3.46 1.19 7.29
N TYR A 59 3.06 1.86 6.21
CA TYR A 59 1.95 2.81 6.16
C TYR A 59 0.71 2.13 5.58
N VAL A 60 -0.33 2.04 6.41
CA VAL A 60 -1.62 1.48 6.02
C VAL A 60 -2.62 2.62 5.85
N PRO A 61 -3.02 2.94 4.62
CA PRO A 61 -3.99 4.00 4.37
C PRO A 61 -5.40 3.53 4.77
N GLY A 62 -6.23 4.50 5.11
CA GLY A 62 -7.59 4.28 5.60
C GLY A 62 -8.65 4.14 4.50
N MET A 63 -9.88 4.52 4.86
CA MET A 63 -11.07 4.45 4.03
C MET A 63 -10.91 5.18 2.69
N GLY A 64 -11.61 4.72 1.67
CA GLY A 64 -11.63 5.34 0.34
C GLY A 64 -10.40 5.04 -0.52
N THR A 65 -9.46 4.23 -0.04
CA THR A 65 -8.22 3.96 -0.78
C THR A 65 -8.32 2.77 -1.72
N SER A 66 -7.52 2.81 -2.80
CA SER A 66 -7.37 1.72 -3.77
C SER A 66 -5.98 1.80 -4.42
N VAL A 67 -5.51 0.69 -5.00
CA VAL A 67 -4.26 0.71 -5.80
C VAL A 67 -4.36 1.70 -6.95
N LYS A 68 -5.48 1.65 -7.68
CA LYS A 68 -5.75 2.52 -8.83
C LYS A 68 -5.69 4.02 -8.49
N ASP A 69 -6.35 4.42 -7.41
CA ASP A 69 -6.63 5.84 -7.15
C ASP A 69 -5.68 6.46 -6.12
N SER A 70 -5.03 5.66 -5.27
CA SER A 70 -4.29 6.15 -4.10
C SER A 70 -2.83 5.76 -4.05
N MET A 71 -2.39 4.70 -4.77
CA MET A 71 -1.03 4.17 -4.60
C MET A 71 0.05 5.22 -4.89
N GLU A 72 -0.10 5.99 -5.96
CA GLU A 72 0.89 7.02 -6.33
C GLU A 72 1.05 8.09 -5.24
N GLY A 73 -0.07 8.53 -4.66
CA GLY A 73 -0.06 9.48 -3.54
C GLY A 73 0.52 8.88 -2.26
N ASN A 74 0.20 7.61 -1.98
CA ASN A 74 0.73 6.90 -0.82
C ASN A 74 2.25 6.70 -0.93
N VAL A 75 2.77 6.38 -2.13
CA VAL A 75 4.23 6.28 -2.37
C VAL A 75 4.92 7.62 -2.13
N ASN A 76 4.32 8.75 -2.54
CA ASN A 76 4.85 10.07 -2.20
C ASN A 76 4.86 10.31 -0.68
N ALA A 77 3.79 9.93 0.02
CA ALA A 77 3.70 10.08 1.47
C ALA A 77 4.77 9.27 2.22
N VAL A 78 4.98 8.01 1.85
CA VAL A 78 6.01 7.17 2.49
C VAL A 78 7.42 7.59 2.10
N THR A 79 7.62 8.15 0.90
CA THR A 79 8.89 8.78 0.50
C THR A 79 9.21 9.97 1.41
N ASN A 80 8.23 10.84 1.67
CA ASN A 80 8.41 11.96 2.59
C ASN A 80 8.72 11.49 4.01
N LEU A 81 8.02 10.45 4.50
CA LEU A 81 8.28 9.88 5.82
C LEU A 81 9.69 9.28 5.93
N LYS A 82 10.12 8.53 4.92
CA LYS A 82 11.48 8.01 4.81
C LYS A 82 12.51 9.13 4.88
N ASN A 83 12.33 10.19 4.09
CA ASN A 83 13.25 11.32 4.04
C ASN A 83 13.34 12.06 5.38
N ALA A 84 12.19 12.26 6.06
CA ALA A 84 12.17 12.83 7.40
C ALA A 84 12.91 11.94 8.42
N ALA A 85 12.69 10.63 8.38
CA ALA A 85 13.39 9.69 9.26
C ALA A 85 14.91 9.65 9.01
N MET A 86 15.34 9.72 7.74
CA MET A 86 16.77 9.78 7.39
C MET A 86 17.42 11.10 7.82
N ALA A 87 16.69 12.23 7.79
CA ALA A 87 17.20 13.53 8.22
C ALA A 87 17.50 13.57 9.73
N GLU A 88 16.72 12.86 10.55
CA GLU A 88 16.94 12.70 11.99
C GLU A 88 17.95 11.59 12.34
N GLY A 89 18.27 10.72 11.38
CA GLY A 89 19.05 9.51 11.58
C GLY A 89 20.57 9.70 11.45
N GLN A 90 21.33 9.03 12.31
CA GLN A 90 22.80 8.94 12.23
C GLN A 90 23.24 7.91 11.16
N SER A 91 23.03 8.19 9.88
CA SER A 91 23.47 7.33 8.75
C SER A 91 22.81 5.95 8.65
N LYS A 92 21.60 5.77 9.19
CA LYS A 92 20.84 4.51 9.07
C LYS A 92 20.01 4.48 7.79
N LYS A 93 19.91 3.31 7.17
CA LYS A 93 19.05 3.06 6.00
C LYS A 93 17.61 2.83 6.46
N VAL A 94 16.67 3.54 5.84
CA VAL A 94 15.24 3.45 6.15
C VAL A 94 14.48 3.04 4.90
N ALA A 95 13.53 2.12 5.04
CA ALA A 95 12.52 1.82 4.04
C ALA A 95 11.12 2.01 4.64
N VAL A 96 10.21 2.59 3.86
CA VAL A 96 8.81 2.77 4.29
C VAL A 96 7.88 2.22 3.22
N VAL A 97 7.02 1.29 3.60
CA VAL A 97 6.08 0.59 2.71
C VAL A 97 4.73 1.31 2.66
N ALA A 98 4.24 1.65 1.47
CA ALA A 98 2.84 1.94 1.23
C ALA A 98 2.09 0.64 0.94
N TRP A 99 1.14 0.26 1.80
CA TRP A 99 0.49 -1.05 1.75
C TRP A 99 -1.02 -0.94 1.54
N ILE A 100 -1.54 -1.54 0.49
CA ILE A 100 -2.98 -1.72 0.24
C ILE A 100 -3.23 -3.22 0.06
N GLY A 101 -3.47 -3.94 1.15
CA GLY A 101 -3.71 -5.39 1.14
C GLY A 101 -5.15 -5.83 1.41
N TYR A 102 -6.11 -4.91 1.29
CA TYR A 102 -7.53 -5.17 1.55
C TYR A 102 -8.44 -4.25 0.74
N ASP A 103 -9.70 -4.67 0.55
CA ASP A 103 -10.73 -3.86 -0.08
C ASP A 103 -11.27 -2.81 0.90
N ALA A 104 -10.59 -1.66 0.91
CA ALA A 104 -10.91 -0.56 1.81
C ALA A 104 -12.37 -0.13 1.62
N PRO A 105 -13.10 0.08 2.74
CA PRO A 105 -14.46 0.60 2.68
C PRO A 105 -14.46 1.98 2.01
N PRO A 106 -15.52 2.33 1.26
CA PRO A 106 -15.62 3.65 0.62
C PRO A 106 -15.69 4.78 1.65
N ASP A 107 -15.45 6.01 1.19
CA ASP A 107 -15.66 7.20 2.02
C ASP A 107 -17.17 7.42 2.24
N PRO A 108 -17.67 7.35 3.48
CA PRO A 108 -19.10 7.50 3.78
C PRO A 108 -19.63 8.88 3.38
N LYS A 109 -18.80 9.92 3.37
CA LYS A 109 -19.22 11.29 3.00
C LYS A 109 -19.61 11.40 1.53
N ASN A 110 -18.95 10.63 0.67
CA ASN A 110 -19.15 10.70 -0.77
C ASN A 110 -20.12 9.64 -1.28
N ASN A 111 -20.22 8.50 -0.57
CA ASN A 111 -20.93 7.32 -1.07
C ASN A 111 -22.17 6.93 -0.23
N HIS A 112 -22.46 7.61 0.89
CA HIS A 112 -23.50 7.23 1.87
C HIS A 112 -23.40 5.76 2.33
N ASP A 113 -22.21 5.18 2.25
CA ASP A 113 -21.90 3.81 2.65
C ASP A 113 -21.10 3.86 3.95
N TYR A 114 -21.70 3.37 5.04
CA TYR A 114 -21.14 3.36 6.38
C TYR A 114 -20.47 2.04 6.75
N SER A 115 -20.10 1.20 5.77
CA SER A 115 -19.37 -0.05 6.01
C SER A 115 -18.03 0.13 6.73
N VAL A 116 -17.54 1.36 6.82
CA VAL A 116 -16.42 1.75 7.70
C VAL A 116 -16.66 1.42 9.19
N LEU A 117 -17.93 1.29 9.58
CA LEU A 117 -18.34 0.90 10.94
C LEU A 117 -18.28 -0.62 11.15
N ASP A 118 -18.07 -1.41 10.09
CA ASP A 118 -17.97 -2.87 10.18
C ASP A 118 -16.56 -3.31 10.61
N LEU A 119 -16.47 -3.81 11.85
CA LEU A 119 -15.24 -4.33 12.45
C LEU A 119 -14.64 -5.52 11.66
N ASN A 120 -15.43 -6.23 10.86
CA ASN A 120 -14.92 -7.37 10.09
C ASN A 120 -13.89 -6.95 9.04
N LYS A 121 -14.04 -5.76 8.43
CA LYS A 121 -13.05 -5.20 7.49
C LYS A 121 -11.75 -4.84 8.19
N ALA A 122 -11.82 -4.30 9.41
CA ALA A 122 -10.64 -4.01 10.22
C ALA A 122 -9.92 -5.29 10.66
N LYS A 123 -10.67 -6.33 11.02
CA LYS A 123 -10.11 -7.65 11.39
C LYS A 123 -9.40 -8.30 10.21
N SER A 124 -10.05 -8.41 9.05
CA SER A 124 -9.44 -9.02 7.86
C SER A 124 -8.24 -8.22 7.36
N GLY A 125 -8.31 -6.88 7.40
CA GLY A 125 -7.18 -6.00 7.11
C GLY A 125 -6.01 -6.25 8.07
N GLY A 126 -6.27 -6.39 9.37
CA GLY A 126 -5.24 -6.71 10.37
C GLY A 126 -4.58 -8.07 10.15
N GLU A 127 -5.35 -9.11 9.82
CA GLU A 127 -4.81 -10.44 9.51
C GLU A 127 -3.93 -10.42 8.24
N SER A 128 -4.36 -9.71 7.19
CA SER A 128 -3.56 -9.54 5.97
C SER A 128 -2.27 -8.77 6.23
N LEU A 129 -2.33 -7.72 7.06
CA LEU A 129 -1.13 -6.97 7.44
C LEU A 129 -0.16 -7.84 8.24
N ALA A 130 -0.64 -8.63 9.20
CA ALA A 130 0.20 -9.52 9.99
C ALA A 130 0.97 -10.52 9.10
N ARG A 131 0.29 -11.15 8.13
CA ARG A 131 0.93 -12.05 7.16
C ARG A 131 1.98 -11.35 6.29
N PHE A 132 1.71 -10.11 5.89
CA PHE A 132 2.67 -9.32 5.12
C PHE A 132 3.93 -8.99 5.94
N GLU A 133 3.76 -8.56 7.20
CA GLU A 133 4.85 -8.26 8.12
C GLU A 133 5.69 -9.52 8.44
N GLU A 134 5.06 -10.68 8.56
CA GLU A 134 5.75 -11.97 8.68
C GLU A 134 6.60 -12.26 7.45
N GLY A 135 6.08 -11.99 6.25
CA GLY A 135 6.81 -12.17 4.99
C GLY A 135 8.06 -11.30 4.88
N ILE A 136 7.96 -10.00 5.18
CA ILE A 136 9.11 -9.07 5.15
C ILE A 136 10.19 -9.44 6.17
N ARG A 137 9.81 -9.98 7.33
CA ARG A 137 10.80 -10.40 8.34
C ARG A 137 11.53 -11.69 7.96
N GLY A 138 10.97 -12.47 7.03
CA GLY A 138 11.52 -13.75 6.59
C GLY A 138 12.28 -13.72 5.27
N SER A 139 12.40 -12.55 4.61
CA SER A 139 13.09 -12.37 3.33
C SER A 139 14.59 -12.16 3.45
#